data_AF-A0A9D1BYP1-F1
#
_entry.id   AF-A0A9D1BYP1-F1
#
_cell.length_a   1.000
_cell.length_b   1.000
_cell.length_c   1.000
_cell.angle_alpha   90.00
_cell.angle_beta   90.00
_cell.angle_gamma   90.00
#
_symmetry.space_group_name_H-M   'P 1'
#
loop_
_entity.id
_entity.type
_entity.pdbx_description
1 polymer ?
#
loop_
_entity_poly.entity_id
_entity_poly.type
_entity_poly.pdbx_seq_one_letter_code
_entity_poly.pdbx_strand_id
1 'polypeptide(L)'
;MIPMHTVFLMMLMVFAFIGSLRGWAKELIVAFSVILALFIEQVLTTMVPPIRDLWNALQPMSQFWIRLSVFSIIVLFGYASPTLSQHLSAKAARERLQDLLLGFFLGLLNGLLIVGTLWFYVDEAHYGVPPDQVQFQPKLDEQGQPVLDEQGQPVLEVVYAPDAEGVGGIRPPEKDSTAWKMLPYLPPRVIKGPPLYLSIALSFAFIIIVFI
;
A
#
# COMPACT_ATOMS: atom_id res chain seq x y z
N MET A 1 -18.62 -15.91 -4.63
CA MET A 1 -17.28 -15.28 -4.55
C MET A 1 -17.44 -13.95 -3.83
N ILE A 2 -16.64 -13.68 -2.80
CA ILE A 2 -16.70 -12.41 -2.06
C ILE A 2 -15.95 -11.35 -2.87
N PRO A 3 -16.55 -10.20 -3.21
CA PRO A 3 -15.86 -9.17 -3.97
C PRO A 3 -14.62 -8.63 -3.24
N MET A 4 -13.55 -8.35 -3.99
CA MET A 4 -12.28 -7.86 -3.43
C MET A 4 -12.46 -6.58 -2.60
N HIS A 5 -13.27 -5.63 -3.10
CA HIS A 5 -13.56 -4.39 -2.40
C HIS A 5 -14.27 -4.61 -1.05
N THR A 6 -15.08 -5.67 -0.93
CA THR A 6 -15.75 -6.02 0.34
C THR A 6 -14.76 -6.50 1.38
N VAL A 7 -13.82 -7.39 0.99
CA VAL A 7 -12.75 -7.86 1.87
C VAL A 7 -11.83 -6.71 2.27
N PHE A 8 -11.50 -5.84 1.31
CA PHE A 8 -10.68 -4.66 1.55
C PHE A 8 -11.33 -3.74 2.60
N LEU A 9 -12.59 -3.33 2.40
CA LEU A 9 -13.31 -2.47 3.34
C LEU A 9 -13.48 -3.12 4.71
N MET A 10 -13.72 -4.44 4.76
CA MET A 10 -13.79 -5.19 6.03
C MET A 10 -12.47 -5.09 6.79
N MET A 11 -11.33 -5.27 6.10
CA MET A 11 -10.01 -5.17 6.72
C MET A 11 -9.75 -3.75 7.23
N LEU A 12 -10.15 -2.71 6.48
CA LEU A 12 -10.08 -1.32 6.90
C LEU A 12 -10.83 -1.08 8.21
N MET A 13 -12.05 -1.63 8.34
CA MET A 13 -12.84 -1.54 9.56
C MET A 13 -12.21 -2.28 10.74
N VAL A 14 -11.58 -3.44 10.50
CA VAL A 14 -10.84 -4.18 11.54
C VAL A 14 -9.67 -3.34 12.06
N PHE A 15 -8.87 -2.75 11.16
CA PHE A 15 -7.76 -1.89 11.56
C PHE A 15 -8.22 -0.61 12.27
N ALA A 16 -9.34 -0.01 11.85
CA ALA A 16 -9.94 1.12 12.55
C ALA A 16 -10.35 0.76 13.99
N PHE A 17 -10.97 -0.41 14.17
CA PHE A 17 -11.32 -0.90 15.51
C PHE A 17 -10.06 -1.17 16.36
N ILE A 18 -9.05 -1.84 15.80
CA ILE A 18 -7.77 -2.08 16.49
C ILE A 18 -7.11 -0.77 16.91
N GLY A 19 -7.05 0.22 16.02
CA GLY A 19 -6.46 1.51 16.31
C GLY A 19 -7.19 2.27 17.42
N SER A 20 -8.52 2.18 17.45
CA SER A 20 -9.35 2.81 18.50
C SER A 20 -9.01 2.27 19.91
N LEU A 21 -8.63 1.00 20.01
CA LEU A 21 -8.26 0.36 21.27
C LEU A 21 -6.76 0.55 21.61
N ARG A 22 -5.91 0.69 20.59
CA ARG A 22 -4.45 0.77 20.75
C ARG A 22 -3.95 2.19 21.08
N GLY A 23 -4.69 3.22 20.66
CA GLY A 23 -4.42 4.63 20.92
C GLY A 23 -3.64 5.31 19.80
N TRP A 24 -3.87 6.61 19.62
CA TRP A 24 -3.42 7.34 18.43
C TRP A 24 -1.90 7.40 18.29
N ALA A 25 -1.18 7.58 19.41
CA ALA A 25 0.28 7.74 19.42
C ALA A 25 1.00 6.50 18.87
N LYS A 26 0.47 5.29 19.16
CA LYS A 26 1.04 4.03 18.68
C LYS A 26 0.71 3.79 17.21
N GLU A 27 -0.50 4.13 16.79
CA GLU A 27 -0.90 4.05 15.39
C GLU A 27 -0.11 5.04 14.52
N LEU A 28 0.26 6.20 15.05
CA LEU A 28 1.09 7.14 14.32
C LEU A 28 2.50 6.58 14.04
N ILE A 29 3.11 5.86 15.01
CA ILE A 29 4.39 5.18 14.80
C ILE A 29 4.28 4.11 13.71
N VAL A 30 3.15 3.39 13.66
CA VAL A 30 2.88 2.43 12.57
C VAL A 30 2.81 3.15 11.23
N ALA A 31 2.08 4.27 11.15
CA ALA A 31 1.98 5.05 9.91
C ALA A 31 3.38 5.44 9.39
N PHE A 32 4.25 5.95 10.27
CA PHE A 32 5.63 6.29 9.89
C PHE A 32 6.45 5.08 9.45
N SER A 33 6.28 3.91 10.07
CA SER A 33 6.95 2.68 9.63
C SER A 33 6.52 2.25 8.22
N VAL A 34 5.24 2.45 7.87
CA VAL A 34 4.72 2.14 6.53
C VAL A 34 5.32 3.11 5.51
N ILE A 35 5.32 4.41 5.80
CA ILE A 35 5.95 5.42 4.93
C ILE A 35 7.44 5.14 4.74
N LEU A 36 8.15 4.77 5.82
CA LEU A 36 9.55 4.37 5.76
C LEU A 36 9.76 3.12 4.89
N ALA A 37 8.91 2.10 5.02
CA ALA A 37 8.99 0.89 4.21
C ALA A 37 8.84 1.20 2.71
N LEU A 38 7.84 2.02 2.35
CA LEU A 38 7.62 2.46 0.96
C LEU A 38 8.81 3.29 0.44
N PHE A 39 9.36 4.16 1.28
CA PHE A 39 10.53 4.97 0.93
C PHE A 39 11.77 4.09 0.69
N ILE A 40 12.04 3.13 1.57
CA ILE A 40 13.16 2.19 1.41
C ILE A 40 13.01 1.42 0.11
N GLU A 41 11.83 0.88 -0.17
CA GLU A 41 11.56 0.18 -1.44
C GLU A 41 11.88 1.07 -2.64
N GLN A 42 11.30 2.27 -2.69
CA GLN A 42 11.49 3.22 -3.80
C GLN A 42 12.98 3.58 -4.00
N VAL A 43 13.72 3.82 -2.92
CA VAL A 43 15.15 4.14 -2.98
C VAL A 43 15.96 2.96 -3.50
N LEU A 44 15.75 1.76 -2.94
CA LEU A 44 16.50 0.57 -3.32
C LEU A 44 16.25 0.18 -4.78
N THR A 45 14.99 0.23 -5.24
CA THR A 45 14.65 -0.25 -6.59
C THR A 45 14.76 0.82 -7.67
N THR A 46 14.93 2.10 -7.33
CA THR A 46 15.02 3.18 -8.33
C THR A 46 16.36 3.89 -8.33
N MET A 47 16.92 4.17 -7.14
CA MET A 47 18.09 5.05 -7.00
C MET A 47 19.42 4.28 -6.93
N VAL A 48 19.40 3.01 -6.49
CA VAL A 48 20.61 2.19 -6.36
C VAL A 48 20.78 1.30 -7.60
N PRO A 49 21.66 1.62 -8.56
CA PRO A 49 21.69 0.93 -9.85
C PRO A 49 21.91 -0.59 -9.75
N PRO A 50 22.85 -1.11 -8.94
CA PRO A 50 23.03 -2.56 -8.82
C PRO A 50 21.78 -3.30 -8.31
N ILE A 51 21.04 -2.68 -7.39
CA ILE A 51 19.83 -3.27 -6.81
C ILE A 51 18.67 -3.18 -7.79
N ARG A 52 18.51 -2.03 -8.46
CA ARG A 52 17.49 -1.84 -9.51
C ARG A 52 17.67 -2.84 -10.65
N ASP A 53 18.90 -3.05 -11.12
CA ASP A 53 19.15 -3.92 -12.26
C ASP A 53 18.89 -5.39 -11.89
N LEU A 54 19.26 -5.81 -10.67
CA LEU A 54 18.85 -7.10 -10.10
C LEU A 54 17.34 -7.19 -9.97
N TRP A 55 16.70 -6.17 -9.42
CA TRP A 55 15.24 -6.11 -9.21
C TRP A 55 14.48 -6.32 -10.51
N ASN A 56 14.87 -5.62 -11.58
CA ASN A 56 14.25 -5.70 -12.89
C ASN A 56 14.50 -7.05 -13.59
N ALA A 57 15.55 -7.77 -13.21
CA ALA A 57 15.82 -9.12 -13.72
C ALA A 57 14.98 -10.22 -13.02
N LEU A 58 14.36 -9.92 -11.89
CA LEU A 58 13.53 -10.87 -11.15
C LEU A 58 12.16 -11.03 -11.79
N GLN A 59 11.63 -12.26 -11.76
CA GLN A 59 10.24 -12.55 -12.12
C GLN A 59 9.27 -11.80 -11.20
N PRO A 60 8.07 -11.42 -11.67
CA PRO A 60 7.09 -10.66 -10.88
C PRO A 60 6.74 -11.32 -9.53
N MET A 61 6.65 -12.65 -9.51
CA MET A 61 6.36 -13.39 -8.28
C MET A 61 7.51 -13.32 -7.26
N SER A 62 8.76 -13.32 -7.72
CA SER A 62 9.93 -13.15 -6.84
C SER A 62 9.96 -11.74 -6.26
N GLN A 63 9.66 -10.74 -7.09
CA GLN A 63 9.49 -9.35 -6.64
C GLN A 63 8.41 -9.24 -5.56
N PHE A 64 7.26 -9.88 -5.77
CA PHE A 64 6.17 -9.93 -4.79
C PHE A 64 6.62 -10.45 -3.42
N TRP A 65 7.24 -11.63 -3.35
CA TRP A 65 7.66 -12.22 -2.07
C TRP A 65 8.71 -11.39 -1.34
N ILE A 66 9.65 -10.77 -2.08
CA ILE A 66 10.66 -9.88 -1.50
C ILE A 66 10.00 -8.61 -0.95
N ARG A 67 9.15 -7.93 -1.74
CA ARG A 67 8.38 -6.75 -1.29
C ARG A 67 7.55 -7.08 -0.05
N LEU A 68 6.78 -8.16 -0.12
CA LEU A 68 5.90 -8.60 0.96
C LEU A 68 6.67 -8.85 2.25
N SER A 69 7.80 -9.56 2.18
CA SER A 69 8.61 -9.88 3.37
C SER A 69 9.27 -8.65 3.97
N VAL A 70 9.96 -7.83 3.18
CA VAL A 70 10.63 -6.61 3.67
C VAL A 70 9.61 -5.63 4.24
N PHE A 71 8.51 -5.38 3.53
CA PHE A 71 7.43 -4.52 4.00
C PHE A 71 6.83 -5.03 5.31
N SER A 72 6.49 -6.31 5.38
CA SER A 72 5.88 -6.90 6.58
C SER A 72 6.81 -6.83 7.78
N ILE A 73 8.12 -7.06 7.60
CA ILE A 73 9.11 -6.96 8.68
C ILE A 73 9.15 -5.54 9.23
N ILE A 74 9.25 -4.53 8.36
CA ILE A 74 9.33 -3.12 8.78
C ILE A 74 8.05 -2.68 9.49
N VAL A 75 6.88 -3.01 8.93
CA VAL A 75 5.58 -2.69 9.54
C VAL A 75 5.39 -3.42 10.87
N LEU A 76 5.85 -4.66 10.98
CA LEU A 76 5.81 -5.41 12.24
C LEU A 76 6.67 -4.74 13.30
N PHE A 77 7.84 -4.20 12.97
CA PHE A 77 8.62 -3.40 13.93
C PHE A 77 7.89 -2.11 14.35
N GLY A 78 7.18 -1.45 13.44
CA GLY A 78 6.29 -0.34 13.77
C GLY A 78 5.19 -0.74 14.76
N TYR A 79 4.64 -1.94 14.61
CA TYR A 79 3.63 -2.49 15.53
C TYR A 79 4.20 -2.95 16.88
N ALA A 80 5.35 -3.60 16.85
CA ALA A 80 6.00 -4.21 18.00
C ALA A 80 6.74 -3.20 18.90
N SER A 81 6.82 -1.92 18.50
CA SER A 81 7.63 -0.88 19.14
C SER A 81 7.47 -0.86 20.68
N PRO A 82 8.47 -1.36 21.46
CA PRO A 82 8.25 -1.72 22.87
C PRO A 82 8.32 -0.54 23.85
N THR A 83 8.69 0.68 23.43
CA THR A 83 9.05 1.74 24.40
C THR A 83 8.76 3.18 23.96
N LEU A 84 8.50 3.45 22.69
CA LEU A 84 8.43 4.84 22.18
C LEU A 84 7.12 5.58 22.53
N SER A 85 6.04 4.86 22.80
CA SER A 85 4.71 5.45 23.04
C SER A 85 4.53 6.10 24.43
N GLN A 86 5.41 5.83 25.39
CA GLN A 86 5.28 6.36 26.75
C GLN A 86 5.54 7.88 26.82
N HIS A 87 6.42 8.41 25.96
CA HIS A 87 6.72 9.84 25.88
C HIS A 87 5.62 10.65 25.18
N LEU A 88 4.88 10.04 24.25
CA LEU A 88 3.72 10.64 23.57
C LEU A 88 2.45 10.66 24.46
N SER A 89 2.29 9.66 25.33
CA SER A 89 1.07 9.44 26.11
C SER A 89 1.02 10.19 27.45
N ALA A 90 2.17 10.55 28.03
CA ALA A 90 2.28 11.14 29.38
C ALA A 90 1.52 12.48 29.58
N LYS A 91 1.17 13.19 28.49
CA LYS A 91 0.46 14.48 28.54
C LYS A 91 -1.04 14.39 28.24
N ALA A 92 -1.56 13.24 27.79
CA ALA A 92 -2.88 13.11 27.15
C ALA A 92 -3.92 12.26 27.91
N ALA A 93 -3.69 11.93 29.19
CA ALA A 93 -4.54 11.01 29.97
C ALA A 93 -5.94 11.56 30.37
N ARG A 94 -6.33 12.77 29.94
CA ARG A 94 -7.60 13.40 30.34
C ARG A 94 -8.75 13.25 29.34
N GLU A 95 -8.50 12.83 28.09
CA GLU A 95 -9.56 12.70 27.07
C GLU A 95 -9.59 11.31 26.42
N ARG A 96 -10.16 10.33 27.13
CA ARG A 96 -10.32 8.95 26.62
C ARG A 96 -11.10 8.87 25.32
N LEU A 97 -12.07 9.77 25.11
CA LEU A 97 -12.84 9.83 23.87
C LEU A 97 -12.01 10.33 22.70
N GLN A 98 -11.18 11.36 22.91
CA GLN A 98 -10.29 11.89 21.88
C GLN A 98 -9.27 10.85 21.44
N ASP A 99 -8.63 10.15 22.40
CA ASP A 99 -7.65 9.10 22.09
C ASP A 99 -8.27 7.95 21.30
N LEU A 100 -9.49 7.54 21.65
CA LEU A 100 -10.24 6.50 20.94
C LEU A 100 -10.61 6.92 19.51
N LEU A 101 -11.12 8.15 19.33
CA LEU A 101 -11.52 8.66 18.02
C LEU A 101 -10.31 8.85 17.10
N LEU A 102 -9.23 9.45 17.60
CA LEU A 102 -7.99 9.61 16.83
C LEU A 102 -7.35 8.26 16.52
N GLY A 103 -7.38 7.32 17.47
CA GLY A 103 -6.96 5.94 17.25
C GLY A 103 -7.79 5.25 16.16
N PHE A 104 -9.10 5.47 16.12
CA PHE A 104 -9.98 4.93 15.07
C PHE A 104 -9.61 5.46 13.68
N PHE A 105 -9.45 6.78 13.54
CA PHE A 105 -9.07 7.38 12.26
C PHE A 105 -7.67 6.98 11.81
N LEU A 106 -6.69 6.97 12.71
CA LEU A 106 -5.34 6.50 12.38
C LEU A 106 -5.30 5.00 12.10
N GLY A 107 -6.11 4.21 12.79
CA GLY A 107 -6.30 2.80 12.49
C GLY A 107 -6.86 2.59 11.09
N LEU A 108 -7.88 3.37 10.70
CA LEU A 108 -8.43 3.33 9.34
C LEU A 108 -7.38 3.72 8.28
N LEU A 109 -6.62 4.79 8.55
CA LEU A 109 -5.52 5.22 7.70
C LEU A 109 -4.45 4.14 7.57
N ASN A 110 -4.04 3.51 8.68
CA ASN A 110 -3.08 2.41 8.67
C ASN A 110 -3.62 1.18 7.97
N GLY A 111 -4.90 0.85 8.14
CA GLY A 111 -5.57 -0.19 7.38
C GLY A 111 -5.50 0.08 5.88
N LEU A 112 -5.81 1.31 5.45
CA LEU A 112 -5.67 1.73 4.06
C LEU A 112 -4.22 1.61 3.58
N LEU A 113 -3.25 2.13 4.34
CA LEU A 113 -1.84 2.12 3.97
C LEU A 113 -1.28 0.69 3.89
N ILE A 114 -1.53 -0.16 4.88
CA ILE A 114 -0.99 -1.52 4.95
C ILE A 114 -1.72 -2.42 3.95
N VAL A 115 -3.04 -2.55 4.07
CA VAL A 115 -3.83 -3.47 3.24
C VAL A 115 -3.83 -3.01 1.78
N GLY A 116 -3.87 -1.70 1.54
CA GLY A 116 -3.77 -1.16 0.19
C GLY A 116 -2.40 -1.40 -0.43
N THR A 117 -1.32 -1.34 0.35
CA THR A 117 0.03 -1.71 -0.13
C THR A 117 0.13 -3.20 -0.42
N LEU A 118 -0.44 -4.06 0.42
CA LEU A 118 -0.49 -5.50 0.17
C LEU A 118 -1.27 -5.82 -1.11
N TRP A 119 -2.44 -5.19 -1.30
CA TRP A 119 -3.20 -5.34 -2.54
C TRP A 119 -2.41 -4.84 -3.75
N PHE A 120 -1.73 -3.69 -3.63
CA PHE A 120 -0.86 -3.19 -4.68
C PHE A 120 0.25 -4.19 -5.06
N TYR A 121 0.89 -4.85 -4.09
CA TYR A 121 1.91 -5.87 -4.41
C TYR A 121 1.34 -7.06 -5.17
N VAL A 122 0.12 -7.50 -4.83
CA VAL A 122 -0.57 -8.56 -5.57
C VAL A 122 -0.90 -8.08 -7.00
N ASP A 123 -1.37 -6.84 -7.16
CA ASP A 123 -1.69 -6.25 -8.46
C ASP A 123 -0.45 -6.14 -9.38
N GLU A 124 0.67 -5.67 -8.84
CA GLU A 124 1.96 -5.58 -9.57
C GLU A 124 2.52 -6.96 -9.93
N ALA A 125 2.17 -8.00 -9.17
CA ALA A 125 2.51 -9.38 -9.47
C ALA A 125 1.53 -10.03 -10.46
N HIS A 126 0.62 -9.25 -11.06
CA HIS A 126 -0.46 -9.72 -11.91
C HIS A 126 -1.35 -10.76 -11.24
N TYR A 127 -1.58 -10.59 -9.93
CA TYR A 127 -2.24 -11.54 -9.04
C TYR A 127 -1.58 -12.93 -9.03
N GLY A 128 -0.42 -13.10 -9.68
CA GLY A 128 0.19 -14.40 -9.95
C GLY A 128 -0.56 -15.27 -10.94
N VAL A 129 -1.36 -14.65 -11.81
CA VAL A 129 -2.03 -15.31 -12.92
C VAL A 129 -0.99 -15.84 -13.91
N PRO A 130 -1.16 -17.05 -14.47
CA PRO A 130 -0.29 -17.58 -15.52
C PRO A 130 -0.13 -16.64 -16.73
N PRO A 131 1.07 -16.50 -17.32
CA PRO A 131 1.32 -15.54 -18.40
C PRO A 131 0.43 -15.68 -19.64
N ASP A 132 -0.10 -16.87 -19.90
CA ASP A 132 -1.04 -17.17 -20.99
C ASP A 132 -2.43 -16.55 -20.80
N GLN A 133 -2.78 -16.18 -19.57
CA GLN A 133 -4.06 -15.59 -19.20
C GLN A 133 -3.99 -14.08 -18.96
N VAL A 134 -2.81 -13.49 -19.16
CA VAL A 134 -2.55 -12.04 -19.03
C VAL A 134 -2.49 -11.42 -20.41
N GLN A 135 -3.45 -10.57 -20.74
CA GLN A 135 -3.53 -9.87 -22.03
C GLN A 135 -3.23 -8.39 -21.84
N PHE A 136 -2.38 -7.83 -22.70
CA PHE A 136 -2.12 -6.38 -22.73
C PHE A 136 -2.97 -5.75 -23.82
N GLN A 137 -3.99 -5.00 -23.43
CA GLN A 137 -4.90 -4.32 -24.36
C GLN A 137 -4.67 -2.81 -24.30
N PRO A 138 -4.78 -2.07 -25.41
CA PRO A 138 -4.78 -0.60 -25.38
C PRO A 138 -5.87 -0.10 -24.44
N LYS A 139 -5.50 0.74 -23.47
CA LYS A 139 -6.43 1.44 -22.60
C LYS A 139 -7.28 2.34 -23.48
N LEU A 140 -8.59 2.15 -23.48
CA LEU A 140 -9.52 2.97 -24.27
C LEU A 140 -10.04 4.13 -23.41
N ASP A 141 -10.22 5.29 -24.01
CA ASP A 141 -10.90 6.44 -23.40
C ASP A 141 -12.43 6.24 -23.40
N GLU A 142 -13.17 7.20 -22.82
CA GLU A 142 -14.64 7.18 -22.77
C GLU A 142 -15.31 7.20 -24.16
N GLN A 143 -14.54 7.47 -25.23
CA GLN A 143 -14.99 7.53 -26.62
C GLN A 143 -14.54 6.30 -27.42
N GLY A 144 -13.89 5.33 -26.77
CA GLY A 144 -13.41 4.09 -27.39
C GLY A 144 -12.12 4.25 -28.20
N GLN A 145 -11.38 5.35 -28.04
CA GLN A 145 -10.07 5.56 -28.67
C GLN A 145 -8.95 5.14 -27.72
N PRO A 146 -7.83 4.58 -28.23
CA PRO A 146 -6.69 4.23 -27.38
C PRO A 146 -6.08 5.50 -26.76
N VAL A 147 -6.01 5.53 -25.44
CA VAL A 147 -5.31 6.54 -24.66
C VAL A 147 -3.83 6.46 -25.02
N LEU A 148 -3.30 7.52 -25.59
CA LEU A 148 -1.89 7.61 -25.98
C LEU A 148 -1.06 8.15 -24.82
N ASP A 149 0.15 7.63 -24.66
CA ASP A 149 1.17 8.17 -23.77
C ASP A 149 1.81 9.44 -24.37
N GLU A 150 2.73 10.06 -23.62
CA GLU A 150 3.44 11.28 -24.05
C GLU A 150 4.26 11.10 -25.33
N GLN A 151 4.46 9.85 -25.78
CA GLN A 151 5.22 9.46 -26.96
C GLN A 151 4.30 9.05 -28.13
N GLY A 152 2.98 9.16 -27.96
CA GLY A 152 1.98 8.80 -28.97
C GLY A 152 1.72 7.30 -29.10
N GLN A 153 2.17 6.47 -28.16
CA GLN A 153 1.91 5.03 -28.13
C GLN A 153 0.68 4.71 -27.26
N PRO A 154 -0.14 3.70 -27.61
CA PRO A 154 -1.27 3.30 -26.79
C PRO A 154 -0.81 2.80 -25.42
N VAL A 155 -1.31 3.42 -24.35
CA VAL A 155 -1.11 2.98 -22.96
C VAL A 155 -1.69 1.59 -22.83
N LEU A 156 -0.86 0.59 -22.53
CA LEU A 156 -1.33 -0.78 -22.36
C LEU A 156 -1.94 -0.97 -20.97
N GLU A 157 -3.13 -1.56 -20.93
CA GLU A 157 -3.87 -1.99 -19.75
C GLU A 157 -3.83 -3.52 -19.67
N VAL A 158 -3.58 -4.03 -18.47
CA VAL A 158 -3.54 -5.48 -18.23
C VAL A 158 -4.98 -5.97 -18.03
N VAL A 159 -5.42 -6.86 -18.92
CA VAL A 159 -6.73 -7.50 -18.89
C VAL A 159 -6.53 -9.00 -18.67
N TYR A 160 -7.26 -9.56 -17.73
CA TYR A 160 -7.17 -10.96 -17.36
C TYR A 160 -8.30 -11.77 -17.99
N ALA A 161 -8.04 -13.04 -18.27
CA ALA A 161 -9.09 -13.98 -18.68
C ALA A 161 -10.19 -14.10 -17.59
N PRO A 162 -11.47 -14.33 -17.94
CA PRO A 162 -12.57 -14.39 -16.96
C PRO A 162 -12.43 -15.52 -15.92
N ASP A 163 -11.69 -16.57 -16.26
CA ASP A 163 -11.39 -17.74 -15.43
C ASP A 163 -9.99 -17.67 -14.80
N ALA A 164 -9.29 -16.53 -14.92
CA ALA A 164 -7.96 -16.36 -14.36
C ALA A 164 -7.99 -16.49 -12.83
N GLU A 165 -7.22 -17.44 -12.32
CA GLU A 165 -7.00 -17.64 -10.89
C GLU A 165 -5.56 -17.30 -10.54
N GLY A 166 -5.41 -16.36 -9.61
CA GLY A 166 -4.12 -15.96 -9.08
C GLY A 166 -3.69 -16.78 -7.87
N VAL A 167 -2.61 -16.32 -7.24
CA VAL A 167 -2.02 -16.92 -6.04
C VAL A 167 -3.04 -17.01 -4.92
N GLY A 168 -3.15 -18.19 -4.31
CA GLY A 168 -4.06 -18.42 -3.17
C GLY A 168 -5.54 -18.33 -3.53
N GLY A 169 -5.91 -18.43 -4.81
CA GLY A 169 -7.29 -18.33 -5.28
C GLY A 169 -7.80 -16.88 -5.35
N ILE A 170 -6.91 -15.89 -5.24
CA ILE A 170 -7.26 -14.48 -5.42
C ILE A 170 -7.44 -14.23 -6.91
N ARG A 171 -8.63 -13.76 -7.30
CA ARG A 171 -8.91 -13.40 -8.69
C ARG A 171 -8.67 -11.91 -8.92
N PRO A 172 -8.13 -11.53 -10.09
CA PRO A 172 -8.02 -10.14 -10.46
C PRO A 172 -9.42 -9.50 -10.53
N PRO A 173 -9.54 -8.20 -10.20
CA PRO A 173 -10.81 -7.50 -10.33
C PRO A 173 -11.23 -7.40 -11.79
N GLU A 174 -12.50 -7.68 -12.08
CA GLU A 174 -13.08 -7.50 -13.42
C GLU A 174 -12.96 -6.04 -13.86
N LYS A 175 -12.78 -5.81 -15.17
CA LYS A 175 -12.72 -4.47 -15.76
C LYS A 175 -13.99 -3.67 -15.42
N ASP A 176 -13.82 -2.38 -15.13
CA ASP A 176 -14.88 -1.45 -14.73
C ASP A 176 -15.63 -1.76 -13.41
N SER A 177 -15.25 -2.83 -12.70
CA SER A 177 -15.77 -3.11 -11.36
C SER A 177 -15.37 -2.04 -10.34
N THR A 178 -16.07 -1.98 -9.22
CA THR A 178 -15.70 -1.07 -8.11
C THR A 178 -14.26 -1.28 -7.63
N ALA A 179 -13.80 -2.54 -7.60
CA ALA A 179 -12.44 -2.88 -7.21
C ALA A 179 -11.42 -2.38 -8.24
N TRP A 180 -11.73 -2.50 -9.54
CA TRP A 180 -10.90 -1.97 -10.63
C TRP A 180 -10.69 -0.46 -10.48
N LYS A 181 -11.77 0.27 -10.22
CA LYS A 181 -11.73 1.73 -10.03
C LYS A 181 -10.93 2.18 -8.81
N MET A 182 -10.69 1.29 -7.84
CA MET A 182 -9.88 1.58 -6.65
C MET A 182 -8.37 1.39 -6.90
N LEU A 183 -7.97 0.57 -7.88
CA LEU A 183 -6.56 0.26 -8.15
C LEU A 183 -5.66 1.49 -8.34
N PRO A 184 -6.09 2.59 -8.99
CA PRO A 184 -5.26 3.79 -9.12
C PRO A 184 -5.03 4.52 -7.79
N TYR A 185 -5.91 4.33 -6.81
CA TYR A 185 -5.89 5.01 -5.52
C TYR A 185 -5.17 4.21 -4.42
N LEU A 186 -4.55 3.07 -4.77
CA LEU A 186 -3.78 2.31 -3.81
C LEU A 186 -2.57 3.11 -3.30
N PRO A 187 -2.22 3.00 -2.01
CA PRO A 187 -1.24 3.87 -1.38
C PRO A 187 0.11 3.97 -2.11
N PRO A 188 0.73 2.88 -2.57
CA PRO A 188 2.02 2.99 -3.28
C PRO A 188 1.94 3.66 -4.64
N ARG A 189 0.75 3.76 -5.26
CA ARG A 189 0.54 4.50 -6.51
C ARG A 189 0.35 6.00 -6.26
N VAL A 190 -0.35 6.34 -5.18
CA VAL A 190 -0.60 7.74 -4.78
C VAL A 190 0.62 8.36 -4.10
N ILE A 191 1.32 7.58 -3.27
CA ILE A 191 2.47 7.98 -2.45
C ILE A 191 3.76 7.47 -3.12
N LYS A 192 4.04 7.94 -4.34
CA LYS A 192 5.26 7.65 -5.09
C LYS A 192 5.92 8.92 -5.58
N GLY A 193 7.26 8.94 -5.64
CA GLY A 193 8.00 10.12 -6.12
C GLY A 193 7.87 11.29 -5.13
N PRO A 194 7.53 12.52 -5.58
CA PRO A 194 7.53 13.71 -4.71
C PRO A 194 6.65 13.58 -3.45
N PRO A 195 5.39 13.09 -3.51
CA PRO A 195 4.59 12.85 -2.31
C PRO A 195 5.24 11.94 -1.27
N LEU A 196 5.99 10.92 -1.70
CA LEU A 196 6.67 9.99 -0.80
C LEU A 196 7.83 10.69 -0.08
N TYR A 197 8.64 11.47 -0.81
CA TYR A 197 9.73 12.25 -0.23
C TYR A 197 9.24 13.29 0.77
N LEU A 198 8.10 13.93 0.49
CA LEU A 198 7.46 14.84 1.43
C LEU A 198 6.95 14.09 2.67
N SER A 199 6.29 12.95 2.48
CA SER A 199 5.74 12.14 3.57
C SER A 199 6.82 11.65 4.52
N ILE A 200 7.96 11.20 4.00
CA ILE A 200 9.09 10.76 4.85
C ILE A 200 9.76 11.96 5.54
N ALA A 201 9.92 13.10 4.87
CA ALA A 201 10.47 14.31 5.49
C ALA A 201 9.59 14.80 6.63
N LEU A 202 8.26 14.81 6.45
CA LEU A 202 7.30 15.15 7.50
C LEU A 202 7.35 14.15 8.66
N SER A 203 7.49 12.86 8.37
CA SER A 203 7.64 11.81 9.40
C SER A 203 8.89 12.04 10.25
N PHE A 204 10.03 12.34 9.63
CA PHE A 204 11.27 12.66 10.35
C PHE A 204 11.19 13.98 11.12
N ALA A 205 10.66 15.04 10.51
CA ALA A 205 10.48 16.33 11.18
C ALA A 205 9.59 16.19 12.42
N PHE A 206 8.50 15.43 12.32
CA PHE A 206 7.64 15.12 13.45
C PHE A 206 8.39 14.40 14.57
N ILE A 207 9.17 13.36 14.22
CA ILE A 207 9.97 12.62 15.21
C ILE A 207 10.97 13.55 15.89
N ILE A 208 11.69 14.38 15.13
CA ILE A 208 12.65 15.34 15.70
C ILE A 208 11.95 16.28 16.67
N ILE A 209 10.86 16.94 16.26
CA ILE A 209 10.14 17.92 17.09
C ILE A 209 9.59 17.31 18.39
N VAL A 210 9.16 16.06 18.34
CA VAL A 210 8.51 15.40 19.48
C VAL A 210 9.53 14.80 20.45
N PHE A 211 10.67 14.33 19.96
CA PHE A 211 11.62 13.53 20.74
C PHE A 211 12.96 14.21 21.03
N ILE A 212 13.34 15.26 20.30
CA ILE A 212 14.61 15.98 20.43
C ILE A 212 14.34 17.41 20.88
#